data_AF-A0A961UVR0-F1
#
_entry.id   AF-A0A961UVR0-F1
#
_cell.length_a   1.000
_cell.length_b   1.000
_cell.length_c   1.000
_cell.angle_alpha   90.00
_cell.angle_beta   90.00
_cell.angle_gamma   90.00
#
_symmetry.space_group_name_H-M   'P 1'
#
loop_
_entity.id
_entity.type
_entity.pdbx_description
1 polymer ?
#
loop_
_entity_poly.entity_id
_entity_poly.type
_entity_poly.pdbx_seq_one_letter_code
_entity_poly.pdbx_strand_id
1 'polypeptide(L)'
;MTDQTAAQRLTTGEGTVFAVILAVSFCHFLNDVMQSMLSSIYPLLKDGYGLAFWQIGLLTLTFQFTASLLQPLVGLYTDKRPLPYTLPVGMGSTLLGLLLLAWATQYVFLLAGAALIGIGSAIFHPEASRVARLASGGRYGLAQSVFQVGGNFGTAIGPILAAFIVVPRGQGSVAWFSGMAFVGMIVLWQVSGWYARYRIASAKRPATPFVPPLPRGKVMTAIAILAFLMFAKHAYTASFSSYYTFYVIERFG
;
A
#
# COMPACT_ATOMS: atom_id res chain seq x y z
N MET A 1 -18.29 -19.43 45.36
CA MET A 1 -19.16 -18.55 44.53
C MET A 1 -18.42 -17.26 44.18
N THR A 2 -17.15 -17.34 43.77
CA THR A 2 -16.20 -16.20 43.83
C THR A 2 -15.25 -16.06 42.64
N ASP A 3 -15.40 -16.84 41.57
CA ASP A 3 -14.46 -16.81 40.42
C ASP A 3 -15.02 -16.22 39.12
N GLN A 4 -16.30 -15.86 39.05
CA GLN A 4 -16.89 -15.30 37.83
C GLN A 4 -16.84 -13.77 37.75
N THR A 5 -16.59 -13.07 38.86
CA THR A 5 -16.57 -11.60 38.91
C THR A 5 -15.22 -11.00 38.50
N ALA A 6 -14.13 -11.79 38.46
CA ALA A 6 -12.81 -11.32 38.03
C ALA A 6 -12.62 -11.36 36.50
N ALA A 7 -13.32 -12.27 35.81
CA ALA A 7 -13.24 -12.40 34.35
C ALA A 7 -13.98 -11.28 33.58
N GLN A 8 -14.84 -10.51 34.25
CA GLN A 8 -15.59 -9.40 33.64
C GLN A 8 -14.85 -8.06 33.60
N ARG A 9 -13.62 -7.95 34.13
CA ARG A 9 -12.85 -6.69 34.12
C ARG A 9 -11.93 -6.49 32.91
N LEU A 10 -11.87 -7.43 31.95
CA LEU A 10 -10.96 -7.34 30.80
C LEU A 10 -11.56 -6.70 29.53
N THR A 11 -12.79 -6.21 29.55
CA THR A 11 -13.44 -5.59 28.37
C THR A 11 -13.84 -4.14 28.64
N THR A 12 -12.86 -3.28 28.89
CA THR A 12 -13.00 -1.84 28.63
C THR A 12 -11.93 -1.38 27.64
N GLY A 13 -11.72 -2.18 26.60
CA GLY A 13 -11.10 -1.72 25.35
C GLY A 13 -12.21 -1.22 24.43
N GLU A 14 -12.07 0.00 23.91
CA GLU A 14 -13.01 0.56 22.92
C GLU A 14 -13.37 -0.48 21.85
N GLY A 15 -14.67 -0.66 21.61
CA GLY A 15 -15.17 -1.61 20.62
C GLY A 15 -14.59 -1.35 19.23
N THR A 16 -14.59 -2.38 18.38
CA THR A 16 -14.11 -2.30 17.00
C THR A 16 -14.79 -1.15 16.23
N VAL A 17 -14.00 -0.23 15.69
CA VAL A 17 -14.49 0.89 14.88
C VAL A 17 -14.54 0.46 13.41
N PHE A 18 -15.58 -0.30 13.05
CA PHE A 18 -15.74 -0.86 11.71
C PHE A 18 -15.69 0.18 10.59
N ALA A 19 -16.26 1.37 10.80
CA ALA A 19 -16.24 2.44 9.81
C ALA A 19 -14.82 2.82 9.39
N VAL A 20 -13.87 2.86 10.35
CA VAL A 20 -12.46 3.18 10.06
C VAL A 20 -11.77 2.01 9.34
N ILE A 21 -12.03 0.77 9.76
CA ILE A 21 -11.46 -0.42 9.10
C ILE A 21 -11.93 -0.51 7.64
N LEU A 22 -13.23 -0.30 7.39
CA LEU A 22 -13.79 -0.32 6.04
C LEU A 22 -13.28 0.86 5.20
N ALA A 23 -13.16 2.05 5.78
CA ALA A 23 -12.59 3.22 5.08
C ALA A 23 -11.13 3.00 4.67
N VAL A 24 -10.32 2.44 5.56
CA VAL A 24 -8.91 2.15 5.29
C VAL A 24 -8.76 0.98 4.31
N SER A 25 -9.62 -0.05 4.40
CA SER A 25 -9.68 -1.15 3.43
C SER A 25 -10.08 -0.65 2.03
N PHE A 26 -11.06 0.25 1.94
CA PHE A 26 -11.44 0.89 0.68
C PHE A 26 -10.27 1.71 0.11
N CYS A 27 -9.55 2.46 0.93
CA CYS A 27 -8.37 3.20 0.46
C CYS A 27 -7.23 2.27 0.05
N HIS A 28 -7.11 1.08 0.64
CA HIS A 28 -6.14 0.06 0.23
C HIS A 28 -6.49 -0.52 -1.13
N PHE A 29 -7.78 -0.80 -1.35
CA PHE A 29 -8.31 -1.16 -2.67
C PHE A 29 -7.93 -0.10 -3.70
N LEU A 30 -8.23 1.17 -3.44
CA LEU A 30 -7.88 2.24 -4.36
C LEU A 30 -6.37 2.23 -4.62
N ASN A 31 -5.55 2.35 -3.58
CA ASN A 31 -4.09 2.39 -3.67
C ASN A 31 -3.53 1.27 -4.57
N ASP A 32 -4.02 0.04 -4.39
CA ASP A 32 -3.52 -1.12 -5.11
C ASP A 32 -4.05 -1.23 -6.54
N VAL A 33 -5.24 -0.68 -6.85
CA VAL A 33 -5.67 -0.46 -8.24
C VAL A 33 -4.64 0.42 -8.96
N MET A 34 -4.24 1.54 -8.36
CA MET A 34 -3.34 2.50 -9.02
C MET A 34 -1.91 1.96 -9.15
N GLN A 35 -1.42 1.20 -8.18
CA GLN A 35 -0.12 0.52 -8.26
C GLN A 35 -0.10 -0.57 -9.35
N SER A 36 -1.11 -1.45 -9.35
CA SER A 36 -1.19 -2.54 -10.33
C SER A 36 -1.38 -2.01 -11.75
N MET A 37 -2.21 -0.98 -11.93
CA MET A 37 -2.40 -0.29 -13.20
C MET A 37 -1.09 0.21 -13.81
N LEU A 38 -0.16 0.76 -13.02
CA LEU A 38 1.14 1.23 -13.52
C LEU A 38 1.88 0.13 -14.28
N SER A 39 1.98 -1.06 -13.68
CA SER A 39 2.64 -2.20 -14.33
C SER A 39 1.89 -2.69 -15.57
N SER A 40 0.57 -2.59 -15.59
CA SER A 40 -0.27 -3.02 -16.71
C SER A 40 -0.17 -2.11 -17.94
N ILE A 41 0.24 -0.84 -17.76
CA ILE A 41 0.39 0.10 -18.88
C ILE A 41 1.81 0.15 -19.43
N TYR A 42 2.76 -0.65 -18.91
CA TYR A 42 4.13 -0.69 -19.41
C TYR A 42 4.26 -1.01 -20.90
N PRO A 43 3.49 -1.96 -21.49
CA PRO A 43 3.53 -2.18 -22.94
C PRO A 43 3.14 -0.92 -23.73
N LEU A 44 2.08 -0.23 -23.29
CA LEU A 44 1.64 1.03 -23.90
C LEU A 44 2.70 2.13 -23.82
N LEU A 45 3.37 2.28 -22.66
CA LEU A 45 4.46 3.24 -22.50
C LEU A 45 5.68 2.85 -23.33
N LYS A 46 5.97 1.55 -23.45
CA LYS A 46 7.08 1.06 -24.27
C LYS A 46 6.88 1.46 -25.73
N ASP A 47 5.71 1.19 -26.29
CA ASP A 47 5.46 1.45 -27.70
C ASP A 47 5.27 2.96 -27.97
N GLY A 48 4.62 3.69 -27.05
CA GLY A 48 4.40 5.13 -27.18
C GLY A 48 5.68 5.98 -27.13
N TYR A 49 6.73 5.52 -26.45
CA TYR A 49 8.00 6.25 -26.33
C TYR A 49 9.18 5.55 -27.03
N GLY A 50 8.94 4.43 -27.69
CA GLY A 50 10.01 3.60 -28.29
C GLY A 50 11.02 3.09 -27.25
N LEU A 51 10.55 2.71 -26.06
CA LEU A 51 11.43 2.29 -24.97
C LEU A 51 12.03 0.90 -25.23
N ALA A 52 13.29 0.76 -24.85
CA ALA A 52 13.92 -0.54 -24.72
C ALA A 52 13.46 -1.26 -23.44
N PHE A 53 13.54 -2.58 -23.40
CA PHE A 53 13.11 -3.37 -22.24
C PHE A 53 13.86 -3.01 -20.94
N TRP A 54 15.13 -2.60 -21.01
CA TRP A 54 15.87 -2.16 -19.84
C TRP A 54 15.29 -0.86 -19.24
N GLN A 55 14.68 0.01 -20.05
CA GLN A 55 14.00 1.22 -19.57
C GLN A 55 12.69 0.89 -18.85
N ILE A 56 11.97 -0.13 -19.30
CA ILE A 56 10.82 -0.68 -18.54
C ILE A 56 11.29 -1.31 -17.23
N GLY A 57 12.41 -2.03 -17.27
CA GLY A 57 13.07 -2.57 -16.08
C GLY A 57 13.45 -1.48 -15.07
N LEU A 58 14.04 -0.38 -15.54
CA LEU A 58 14.41 0.77 -14.69
C LEU A 58 13.19 1.50 -14.13
N LEU A 59 12.10 1.60 -14.90
CA LEU A 59 10.85 2.18 -14.42
C LEU A 59 10.20 1.31 -13.34
N THR A 60 10.20 -0.01 -13.54
CA THR A 60 9.79 -1.00 -12.54
C THR A 60 10.66 -0.91 -11.28
N LEU A 61 11.98 -0.83 -11.45
CA LEU A 61 12.92 -0.70 -10.34
C LEU A 61 12.66 0.58 -9.55
N THR A 62 12.46 1.71 -10.23
CA THR A 62 12.17 3.00 -9.61
C THR A 62 10.88 2.93 -8.78
N PHE A 63 9.81 2.37 -9.35
CA PHE A 63 8.56 2.15 -8.63
C PHE A 63 8.75 1.22 -7.42
N GLN A 64 9.37 0.05 -7.59
CA GLN A 64 9.54 -0.92 -6.50
C GLN A 64 10.45 -0.39 -5.38
N PHE A 65 11.48 0.38 -5.72
CA PHE A 65 12.36 1.02 -4.76
C PHE A 65 11.57 1.99 -3.89
N THR A 66 10.78 2.87 -4.50
CA THR A 66 9.98 3.83 -3.72
C THR A 66 8.79 3.20 -3.04
N ALA A 67 8.12 2.21 -3.66
CA ALA A 67 6.91 1.57 -3.17
C ALA A 67 7.14 0.60 -2.02
N SER A 68 8.23 -0.18 -2.04
CA SER A 68 8.48 -1.24 -1.06
C SER A 68 9.69 -0.97 -0.18
N LEU A 69 10.82 -0.51 -0.75
CA LEU A 69 12.06 -0.35 0.02
C LEU A 69 12.00 0.82 1.01
N LEU A 70 11.19 1.84 0.70
CA LEU A 70 10.96 2.97 1.62
C LEU A 70 9.98 2.67 2.76
N GLN A 71 9.14 1.63 2.66
CA GLN A 71 8.13 1.31 3.68
C GLN A 71 8.71 1.15 5.10
N PRO A 72 9.81 0.39 5.31
CA PRO A 72 10.40 0.25 6.65
C PRO A 72 10.92 1.59 7.20
N LEU A 73 11.48 2.44 6.33
CA LEU A 73 12.02 3.75 6.73
C LEU A 73 10.89 4.69 7.14
N VAL A 74 9.81 4.73 6.36
CA VAL A 74 8.59 5.49 6.71
C VAL A 74 8.03 4.98 8.04
N GLY A 75 7.84 3.67 8.20
CA GLY A 75 7.29 3.09 9.42
C GLY A 75 8.13 3.42 10.66
N LEU A 76 9.45 3.27 10.59
CA LEU A 76 10.37 3.62 11.67
C LEU A 76 10.32 5.12 12.02
N TYR A 77 10.18 5.99 11.02
CA TYR A 77 10.07 7.42 11.22
C TYR A 77 8.74 7.81 11.89
N THR A 78 7.62 7.31 11.39
CA THR A 78 6.28 7.61 11.90
C THR A 78 5.96 6.89 13.21
N ASP A 79 6.66 5.81 13.56
CA ASP A 79 6.61 5.20 14.89
C ASP A 79 7.20 6.16 15.94
N LYS A 80 8.36 6.76 15.65
CA LYS A 80 9.04 7.69 16.56
C LYS A 80 8.39 9.07 16.59
N ARG A 81 7.90 9.55 15.44
CA ARG A 81 7.27 10.86 15.27
C ARG A 81 5.90 10.65 14.64
N PRO A 82 4.86 10.39 15.43
CA PRO A 82 3.60 9.99 14.83
C PRO A 82 2.88 11.23 14.30
N LEU A 83 2.71 11.24 12.99
CA LEU A 83 2.18 12.33 12.17
C LEU A 83 0.81 11.92 11.63
N PRO A 84 -0.31 12.39 12.21
CA PRO A 84 -1.62 11.82 11.91
C PRO A 84 -2.10 11.96 10.46
N TYR A 85 -1.59 12.96 9.74
CA TYR A 85 -2.02 13.32 8.38
C TYR A 85 -1.05 12.86 7.29
N THR A 86 -0.20 11.87 7.56
CA THR A 86 0.68 11.25 6.54
C THR A 86 -0.11 10.52 5.47
N LEU A 87 -1.21 9.86 5.82
CA LEU A 87 -2.05 9.11 4.88
C LEU A 87 -2.56 9.93 3.69
N PRO A 88 -3.21 11.10 3.87
CA PRO A 88 -3.62 11.93 2.73
C PRO A 88 -2.43 12.50 1.97
N VAL A 89 -1.28 12.76 2.62
CA VAL A 89 -0.06 13.19 1.93
C VAL A 89 0.47 12.09 1.01
N GLY A 90 0.47 10.83 1.47
CA GLY A 90 0.83 9.68 0.64
C GLY A 90 -0.09 9.55 -0.57
N MET A 91 -1.41 9.59 -0.36
CA MET A 91 -2.36 9.53 -1.47
C MET A 91 -2.25 10.74 -2.42
N GLY A 92 -1.92 11.93 -1.90
CA GLY A 92 -1.60 13.11 -2.70
C GLY A 92 -0.36 12.93 -3.57
N SER A 93 0.67 12.25 -3.07
CA SER A 93 1.84 11.85 -3.88
C SER A 93 1.43 10.95 -5.04
N THR A 94 0.59 9.94 -4.80
CA THR A 94 0.03 9.08 -5.87
C THR A 94 -0.77 9.89 -6.88
N LEU A 95 -1.61 10.82 -6.43
CA LEU A 95 -2.39 11.71 -7.29
C LEU A 95 -1.47 12.51 -8.22
N LEU A 96 -0.44 13.17 -7.67
CA LEU A 96 0.54 13.92 -8.46
C LEU A 96 1.30 13.02 -9.44
N GLY A 97 1.68 11.81 -9.01
CA GLY A 97 2.33 10.82 -9.86
C GLY A 97 1.47 10.41 -11.05
N LEU A 98 0.17 10.17 -10.85
CA LEU A 98 -0.78 9.83 -11.91
C LEU A 98 -0.96 10.97 -12.92
N LEU A 99 -1.11 12.21 -12.44
CA LEU A 99 -1.17 13.37 -13.31
C LEU A 99 0.13 13.51 -14.11
N LEU A 100 1.28 13.40 -13.46
CA LEU A 100 2.57 13.48 -14.13
C LEU A 100 2.73 12.39 -15.20
N LEU A 101 2.31 11.16 -14.91
CA LEU A 101 2.30 10.08 -15.89
C LEU A 101 1.36 10.34 -17.06
N ALA A 102 0.18 10.91 -16.82
CA ALA A 102 -0.81 11.16 -17.88
C ALA A 102 -0.30 12.14 -18.95
N TRP A 103 0.51 13.13 -18.56
CA TRP A 103 1.05 14.17 -19.46
C TRP A 103 2.57 14.14 -19.60
N ALA A 104 3.22 13.06 -19.18
CA ALA A 104 4.65 12.89 -19.45
C ALA A 104 4.90 12.99 -20.96
N THR A 105 5.99 13.65 -21.33
CA THR A 105 6.48 13.75 -22.71
C THR A 105 7.91 13.24 -22.85
N GLN A 106 8.56 12.96 -21.72
CA GLN A 106 9.92 12.46 -21.66
C GLN A 106 10.01 11.33 -20.64
N TYR A 107 10.93 10.40 -20.90
CA TYR A 107 11.14 9.23 -20.04
C TYR A 107 11.44 9.57 -18.57
N VAL A 108 12.15 10.67 -18.30
CA VAL A 108 12.45 11.11 -16.93
C VAL A 108 11.16 11.44 -16.15
N PHE A 109 10.14 12.00 -16.81
CA PHE A 109 8.85 12.26 -16.16
C PHE A 109 8.05 10.98 -15.91
N LEU A 110 8.25 9.94 -16.72
CA LEU A 110 7.70 8.61 -16.44
C LEU A 110 8.34 8.01 -15.17
N LEU A 111 9.65 8.13 -15.02
CA LEU A 111 10.36 7.71 -13.80
C LEU A 111 9.89 8.50 -12.58
N ALA A 112 9.77 9.82 -12.69
CA ALA A 112 9.30 10.66 -11.60
C ALA A 112 7.85 10.34 -11.21
N GLY A 113 6.96 10.12 -12.18
CA GLY A 113 5.58 9.72 -11.93
C GLY A 113 5.47 8.37 -11.23
N ALA A 114 6.21 7.36 -11.72
CA ALA A 114 6.32 6.05 -11.08
C ALA A 114 6.89 6.14 -9.65
N ALA A 115 7.92 6.97 -9.44
CA ALA A 115 8.50 7.22 -8.13
C ALA A 115 7.47 7.82 -7.16
N LEU A 116 6.70 8.83 -7.58
CA LEU A 116 5.67 9.48 -6.78
C LEU A 116 4.52 8.54 -6.37
N ILE A 117 4.08 7.66 -7.28
CA ILE A 117 3.10 6.61 -6.97
C ILE A 117 3.67 5.65 -5.92
N GLY A 118 4.93 5.23 -6.07
CA GLY A 118 5.57 4.38 -5.08
C GLY A 118 5.77 5.07 -3.73
N ILE A 119 6.17 6.34 -3.68
CA ILE A 119 6.25 7.11 -2.43
C ILE A 119 4.90 7.13 -1.71
N GLY A 120 3.82 7.36 -2.46
CA GLY A 120 2.46 7.34 -1.91
C GLY A 120 2.10 6.01 -1.28
N SER A 121 2.40 4.91 -1.99
CA SER A 121 2.26 3.54 -1.49
C SER A 121 3.10 3.27 -0.23
N ALA A 122 4.35 3.72 -0.20
CA ALA A 122 5.24 3.50 0.92
C ALA A 122 4.82 4.25 2.20
N ILE A 123 4.16 5.39 2.04
CA ILE A 123 3.52 6.11 3.14
C ILE A 123 2.25 5.38 3.60
N PHE A 124 1.43 4.93 2.64
CA PHE A 124 0.13 4.33 2.90
C PHE A 124 0.23 3.04 3.72
N HIS A 125 1.00 2.04 3.29
CA HIS A 125 0.97 0.69 3.88
C HIS A 125 1.27 0.61 5.38
N PRO A 126 2.40 1.14 5.90
CA PRO A 126 2.71 1.06 7.33
C PRO A 126 1.69 1.83 8.18
N GLU A 127 1.28 3.02 7.73
CA GLU A 127 0.37 3.89 8.49
C GLU A 127 -1.07 3.37 8.46
N ALA A 128 -1.55 2.90 7.30
CA ALA A 128 -2.91 2.37 7.14
C ALA A 128 -3.09 1.08 7.94
N SER A 129 -2.11 0.18 7.89
CA SER A 129 -2.13 -1.06 8.68
C SER A 129 -2.12 -0.75 10.19
N ARG A 130 -1.35 0.26 10.62
CA ARG A 130 -1.37 0.73 12.01
C ARG A 130 -2.75 1.27 12.40
N VAL A 131 -3.37 2.12 11.59
CA VAL A 131 -4.71 2.66 11.85
C VAL A 131 -5.77 1.56 11.90
N ALA A 132 -5.73 0.61 10.96
CA ALA A 132 -6.63 -0.55 10.97
C ALA A 132 -6.48 -1.40 12.24
N ARG A 133 -5.22 -1.60 12.69
CA ARG A 133 -4.93 -2.30 13.95
C ARG A 133 -5.46 -1.54 15.17
N LEU A 134 -5.32 -0.21 15.21
CA LEU A 134 -5.85 0.60 16.32
C LEU A 134 -7.38 0.61 16.36
N ALA A 135 -8.02 0.66 15.19
CA ALA A 135 -9.47 0.59 15.07
C ALA A 135 -10.05 -0.80 15.40
N SER A 136 -9.22 -1.84 15.54
CA SER A 136 -9.69 -3.22 15.70
C SER A 136 -10.28 -3.54 17.06
N GLY A 137 -10.01 -2.74 18.10
CA GLY A 137 -10.46 -3.04 19.47
C GLY A 137 -9.99 -4.42 19.96
N GLY A 138 -8.77 -4.84 19.60
CA GLY A 138 -8.21 -6.15 19.93
C GLY A 138 -8.50 -7.27 18.92
N ARG A 139 -9.43 -7.09 17.97
CA ARG A 139 -9.72 -8.06 16.90
C ARG A 139 -8.75 -7.94 15.71
N TYR A 140 -7.44 -8.07 15.97
CA TYR A 140 -6.39 -7.80 14.99
C TYR A 140 -6.51 -8.64 13.72
N GLY A 141 -6.84 -9.94 13.86
CA GLY A 141 -7.01 -10.85 12.71
C GLY A 141 -8.13 -10.41 11.76
N LEU A 142 -9.26 -9.94 12.31
CA LEU A 142 -10.37 -9.41 11.50
C LEU A 142 -9.99 -8.11 10.79
N ALA A 143 -9.35 -7.18 11.48
CA ALA A 143 -8.94 -5.92 10.86
C ALA A 143 -7.93 -6.16 9.73
N GLN A 144 -6.97 -7.07 9.94
CA GLN A 144 -5.98 -7.43 8.92
C GLN A 144 -6.61 -8.19 7.75
N SER A 145 -7.57 -9.10 7.98
CA SER A 145 -8.24 -9.80 6.88
C SER A 145 -9.08 -8.84 6.02
N VAL A 146 -9.88 -7.96 6.64
CA VAL A 146 -10.67 -6.96 5.91
C VAL A 146 -9.77 -5.97 5.17
N PHE A 147 -8.64 -5.56 5.77
CA PHE A 147 -7.67 -4.70 5.11
C PHE A 147 -7.04 -5.40 3.88
N GLN A 148 -6.68 -6.68 3.99
CA GLN A 148 -6.13 -7.46 2.86
C GLN A 148 -7.13 -7.74 1.74
N VAL A 149 -8.42 -7.93 2.06
CA VAL A 149 -9.46 -8.07 1.03
C VAL A 149 -9.48 -6.84 0.12
N GLY A 150 -9.37 -5.64 0.71
CA GLY A 150 -9.26 -4.39 -0.05
C GLY A 150 -8.09 -4.40 -1.03
N GLY A 151 -6.87 -4.59 -0.53
CA GLY A 151 -5.65 -4.57 -1.37
C GLY A 151 -5.61 -5.66 -2.45
N ASN A 152 -5.95 -6.91 -2.10
CA ASN A 152 -6.00 -8.00 -3.08
C ASN A 152 -7.04 -7.74 -4.17
N PHE A 153 -8.20 -7.21 -3.80
CA PHE A 153 -9.21 -6.84 -4.78
C PHE A 153 -8.74 -5.71 -5.68
N GLY A 154 -8.04 -4.72 -5.13
CA GLY A 154 -7.47 -3.62 -5.92
C GLY A 154 -6.44 -4.10 -6.93
N THR A 155 -5.52 -4.97 -6.48
CA THR A 155 -4.50 -5.61 -7.33
C THR A 155 -5.13 -6.41 -8.47
N ALA A 156 -6.25 -7.11 -8.22
CA ALA A 156 -6.95 -7.88 -9.25
C ALA A 156 -7.66 -6.99 -10.28
N ILE A 157 -8.22 -5.86 -9.85
CA ILE A 157 -9.02 -4.96 -10.69
C ILE A 157 -8.15 -4.02 -11.55
N GLY A 158 -6.98 -3.60 -11.09
CA GLY A 158 -6.18 -2.60 -11.81
C GLY A 158 -5.76 -3.01 -13.24
N PRO A 159 -5.32 -4.25 -13.52
CA PRO A 159 -5.04 -4.70 -14.89
C PRO A 159 -6.28 -4.68 -15.79
N ILE A 160 -7.45 -4.99 -15.24
CA ILE A 160 -8.73 -4.95 -15.97
C ILE A 160 -9.05 -3.49 -16.35
N LEU A 161 -8.93 -2.56 -15.40
CA LEU A 161 -9.15 -1.14 -15.67
C LEU A 161 -8.13 -0.59 -16.67
N ALA A 162 -6.87 -0.98 -16.58
CA ALA A 162 -5.84 -0.61 -17.55
C ALA A 162 -6.22 -1.07 -18.97
N ALA A 163 -6.64 -2.33 -19.12
CA ALA A 163 -7.01 -2.91 -20.40
C ALA A 163 -8.24 -2.25 -21.05
N PHE A 164 -9.27 -1.90 -20.27
CA PHE A 164 -10.52 -1.34 -20.81
C PHE A 164 -10.55 0.19 -20.88
N ILE A 165 -9.75 0.88 -20.07
CA ILE A 165 -9.74 2.35 -20.01
C ILE A 165 -8.48 2.89 -20.68
N VAL A 166 -7.29 2.43 -20.26
CA VAL A 166 -6.02 3.05 -20.65
C VAL A 166 -5.55 2.61 -22.02
N VAL A 167 -5.54 1.30 -22.30
CA VAL A 167 -5.10 0.78 -23.60
C VAL A 167 -5.89 1.38 -24.78
N PRO A 168 -7.24 1.49 -24.74
CA PRO A 168 -7.99 2.02 -25.89
C PRO A 168 -7.94 3.54 -26.02
N ARG A 169 -7.66 4.27 -24.93
CA ARG A 169 -7.71 5.75 -24.91
C ARG A 169 -6.33 6.41 -24.86
N GLY A 170 -5.27 5.63 -24.67
CA GLY A 170 -3.91 6.12 -24.55
C GLY A 170 -3.53 6.61 -23.15
N GLN A 171 -2.25 6.98 -23.01
CA GLN A 171 -1.62 7.42 -21.75
C GLN A 171 -2.39 8.54 -21.02
N GLY A 172 -2.95 9.50 -21.74
CA GLY A 172 -3.66 10.64 -21.13
C GLY A 172 -4.85 10.22 -20.24
N SER A 173 -5.45 9.06 -20.50
CA SER A 173 -6.56 8.54 -19.69
C SER A 173 -6.13 8.07 -18.28
N VAL A 174 -4.83 7.92 -18.01
CA VAL A 174 -4.29 7.69 -16.66
C VAL A 174 -4.73 8.79 -15.69
N ALA A 175 -4.94 10.02 -16.19
CA ALA A 175 -5.45 11.13 -15.39
C ALA A 175 -6.83 10.83 -14.76
N TRP A 176 -7.66 9.97 -15.34
CA TRP A 176 -8.99 9.68 -14.78
C TRP A 176 -8.89 8.97 -13.43
N PHE A 177 -7.81 8.21 -13.21
CA PHE A 177 -7.52 7.54 -11.95
C PHE A 177 -7.05 8.51 -10.85
N SER A 178 -6.67 9.75 -11.20
CA SER A 178 -6.44 10.80 -10.20
C SER A 178 -7.73 11.14 -9.44
N GLY A 179 -8.90 10.92 -10.04
CA GLY A 179 -10.19 11.01 -9.36
C GLY A 179 -10.32 9.98 -8.24
N MET A 180 -9.90 8.73 -8.48
CA MET A 180 -9.83 7.69 -7.44
C MET A 180 -8.86 8.09 -6.33
N ALA A 181 -7.67 8.59 -6.68
CA ALA A 181 -6.70 9.08 -5.70
C ALA A 181 -7.27 10.25 -4.88
N PHE A 182 -7.98 11.18 -5.51
CA PHE A 182 -8.60 12.32 -4.83
C PHE A 182 -9.68 11.89 -3.84
N VAL A 183 -10.56 10.97 -4.24
CA VAL A 183 -11.55 10.37 -3.33
C VAL A 183 -10.86 9.67 -2.16
N GLY A 184 -9.84 8.86 -2.44
CA GLY A 184 -9.03 8.21 -1.40
C GLY A 184 -8.39 9.22 -0.45
N MET A 185 -7.88 10.34 -0.97
CA MET A 185 -7.26 11.40 -0.17
C MET A 185 -8.26 12.05 0.79
N ILE A 186 -9.50 12.32 0.35
CA ILE A 186 -10.57 12.83 1.20
C ILE A 186 -10.93 11.84 2.30
N VAL A 187 -11.10 10.56 1.97
CA VAL A 187 -11.41 9.52 2.96
C VAL A 187 -10.27 9.39 3.97
N LEU A 188 -9.02 9.38 3.51
CA LEU A 188 -7.85 9.31 4.38
C LEU A 188 -7.65 10.55 5.23
N TRP A 189 -8.07 11.73 4.77
CA TRP A 189 -8.10 12.93 5.59
C TRP A 189 -9.05 12.77 6.79
N GLN A 190 -10.25 12.21 6.57
CA GLN A 190 -11.21 11.94 7.64
C GLN A 190 -10.69 10.88 8.63
N VAL A 191 -10.11 9.80 8.10
CA VAL A 191 -9.46 8.75 8.90
C VAL A 191 -8.31 9.34 9.73
N SER A 192 -7.50 10.22 9.14
CA SER A 192 -6.41 10.92 9.82
C SER A 192 -6.91 11.80 10.97
N GLY A 193 -8.05 12.47 10.77
CA GLY A 193 -8.73 13.24 11.83
C GLY A 193 -9.21 12.35 12.97
N TRP A 194 -9.78 11.17 12.67
CA TRP A 194 -10.11 10.18 13.70
C TRP A 194 -8.86 9.71 14.44
N TYR A 195 -7.78 9.37 13.72
CA TYR A 195 -6.53 8.90 14.30
C TYR A 195 -5.88 9.96 15.22
N ALA A 196 -5.90 11.23 14.82
CA ALA A 196 -5.42 12.34 15.64
C ALA A 196 -6.19 12.43 16.98
N ARG A 197 -7.53 12.37 16.94
CA ARG A 197 -8.37 12.41 18.15
C ARG A 197 -8.16 11.19 19.02
N TYR A 198 -8.09 10.00 18.41
CA TYR A 198 -7.81 8.74 19.11
C TYR A 198 -6.49 8.80 19.88
N ARG A 199 -5.44 9.36 19.27
CA ARG A 199 -4.13 9.54 19.92
C ARG A 199 -4.18 10.49 21.11
N ILE A 200 -4.84 11.63 20.96
CA ILE A 200 -4.98 12.61 22.07
C ILE A 200 -5.75 11.96 23.23
N ALA A 201 -6.83 11.24 22.95
CA ALA A 201 -7.60 10.51 23.96
C ALA A 201 -6.77 9.39 24.64
N SER A 202 -5.96 8.67 23.86
CA SER A 202 -5.14 7.57 24.35
C SER A 202 -3.87 8.02 25.07
N ALA A 203 -3.39 9.25 24.87
CA ALA A 203 -2.19 9.78 25.53
C ALA A 203 -2.28 9.82 27.06
N LYS A 204 -3.51 9.81 27.60
CA LYS A 204 -3.77 9.80 29.04
C LYS A 204 -3.80 8.38 29.64
N ARG A 205 -3.71 7.34 28.82
CA ARG A 205 -3.76 5.94 29.28
C ARG A 205 -2.37 5.49 29.76
N PRO A 206 -2.28 4.83 30.93
CA PRO A 206 -1.01 4.28 31.39
C PRO A 206 -0.51 3.21 30.40
N ALA A 207 0.76 3.29 30.02
CA ALA A 207 1.38 2.31 29.15
C ALA A 207 1.47 0.96 29.88
N THR A 208 0.88 -0.09 29.32
CA THR A 208 1.10 -1.44 29.80
C THR A 208 2.51 -1.90 29.40
N PRO A 209 3.34 -2.37 30.36
CA PRO A 209 4.67 -2.86 30.03
C PRO A 209 4.55 -4.06 29.08
N PHE A 210 5.09 -3.90 27.87
CA PHE A 210 5.16 -4.98 26.90
C PHE A 210 6.35 -5.89 27.25
N VAL A 211 6.06 -7.10 27.68
CA VAL A 211 7.06 -8.16 27.82
C VAL A 211 7.04 -8.99 26.53
N PRO A 212 8.10 -9.00 25.72
CA PRO A 212 8.15 -9.81 24.52
C PRO A 212 7.99 -11.29 24.90
N PRO A 213 7.06 -12.03 24.28
CA PRO A 213 6.85 -13.44 24.60
C PRO A 213 8.01 -14.33 24.16
N LEU A 214 8.91 -13.82 23.30
CA LEU A 214 10.01 -14.56 22.71
C LEU A 214 11.34 -13.79 22.85
N PRO A 215 12.46 -14.50 23.05
CA PRO A 215 13.80 -13.91 23.00
C PRO A 215 14.09 -13.26 21.64
N ARG A 216 14.81 -12.13 21.65
CA ARG A 216 15.18 -11.37 20.45
C ARG A 216 15.84 -12.23 19.36
N GLY A 217 16.70 -13.18 19.75
CA GLY A 217 17.35 -14.09 18.80
C GLY A 217 16.35 -14.92 17.98
N LYS A 218 15.35 -15.52 18.63
CA LYS A 218 14.29 -16.29 17.94
C LYS A 218 13.47 -15.41 17.00
N VAL A 219 13.15 -14.19 17.42
CA VAL A 219 12.42 -13.21 16.58
C VAL A 219 13.26 -12.84 15.35
N MET A 220 14.56 -12.57 15.53
CA MET A 220 15.47 -12.25 14.42
C MET A 220 15.64 -13.42 13.45
N THR A 221 15.79 -14.65 13.95
CA THR A 221 15.84 -15.85 13.09
C THR A 221 14.54 -16.03 12.31
N ALA A 222 13.38 -15.86 12.95
CA ALA A 222 12.09 -15.94 12.27
C ALA A 222 11.94 -14.86 11.18
N ILE A 223 12.31 -13.60 11.48
CA ILE A 223 12.32 -12.51 10.49
C ILE A 223 13.27 -12.82 9.33
N ALA A 224 14.47 -13.34 9.60
CA ALA A 224 15.44 -13.68 8.55
C ALA A 224 14.93 -14.80 7.63
N ILE A 225 14.34 -15.86 8.20
CA ILE A 225 13.72 -16.95 7.44
C ILE A 225 12.57 -16.40 6.59
N LEU A 226 11.65 -15.62 7.18
CA LEU A 226 10.54 -15.02 6.46
C LEU A 226 11.01 -14.08 5.35
N ALA A 227 12.01 -13.25 5.61
CA ALA A 227 12.60 -12.36 4.61
C ALA A 227 13.22 -13.15 3.45
N PHE A 228 13.96 -14.23 3.73
CA PHE A 228 14.52 -15.10 2.71
C PHE A 228 13.44 -15.80 1.89
N LEU A 229 12.41 -16.35 2.54
CA LEU A 229 11.29 -17.00 1.86
C LEU A 229 10.51 -16.02 0.97
N MET A 230 10.25 -14.81 1.47
CA MET A 230 9.62 -13.76 0.68
C MET A 230 10.49 -13.32 -0.49
N PHE A 231 11.78 -13.13 -0.28
CA PHE A 231 12.73 -12.79 -1.34
C PHE A 231 12.74 -13.88 -2.42
N ALA A 232 12.89 -15.15 -2.04
CA ALA A 232 12.89 -16.27 -2.98
C ALA A 232 11.57 -16.36 -3.76
N LYS A 233 10.42 -16.23 -3.07
CA LYS A 233 9.10 -16.17 -3.71
C LYS A 233 9.02 -15.04 -4.73
N HIS A 234 9.38 -13.81 -4.33
CA HIS A 234 9.29 -12.65 -5.21
C HIS A 234 10.28 -12.70 -6.37
N ALA A 235 11.50 -13.20 -6.16
CA ALA A 235 12.47 -13.43 -7.21
C ALA A 235 11.95 -14.46 -8.23
N TYR A 236 11.37 -15.56 -7.76
CA TYR A 236 10.75 -16.57 -8.62
C TYR A 236 9.57 -15.99 -9.41
N THR A 237 8.61 -15.34 -8.74
CA THR A 237 7.43 -14.76 -9.41
C THR A 237 7.82 -13.68 -10.40
N ALA A 238 8.76 -12.79 -10.07
CA ALA A 238 9.24 -11.76 -10.99
C ALA A 238 9.92 -12.39 -12.21
N SER A 239 10.80 -13.38 -12.01
CA SER A 239 11.47 -14.08 -13.10
C SER A 239 10.47 -14.78 -14.02
N PHE A 240 9.48 -15.47 -13.45
CA PHE A 240 8.46 -16.17 -14.21
C PHE A 240 7.54 -15.21 -14.97
N SER A 241 7.05 -14.15 -14.32
CA SER A 241 6.20 -13.14 -14.97
C SER A 241 6.94 -12.41 -16.09
N SER A 242 8.20 -12.03 -15.89
CA SER A 242 9.03 -11.43 -16.95
C SER A 242 9.26 -12.41 -18.10
N TYR A 243 9.72 -13.63 -17.81
CA TYR A 243 9.94 -14.67 -18.82
C TYR A 243 8.67 -14.95 -19.63
N TYR A 244 7.53 -15.14 -18.96
CA TYR A 244 6.27 -15.46 -19.61
C TYR A 244 5.82 -14.35 -20.57
N THR A 245 5.96 -13.07 -20.18
CA THR A 245 5.67 -11.95 -21.08
C THR A 245 6.55 -11.97 -22.33
N PHE A 246 7.86 -12.19 -22.18
CA PHE A 246 8.76 -12.28 -23.34
C PHE A 246 8.44 -13.48 -24.23
N TYR A 247 8.20 -14.65 -23.62
CA TYR A 247 7.84 -15.86 -24.33
C TYR A 247 6.56 -15.69 -25.14
N VAL A 248 5.52 -15.05 -24.58
CA VAL A 248 4.26 -14.82 -25.30
C VAL A 248 4.45 -13.87 -26.49
N ILE A 249 5.19 -12.78 -26.31
CA ILE A 249 5.52 -11.84 -27.40
C ILE A 249 6.30 -12.56 -28.52
N GLU A 250 7.32 -13.33 -28.16
CA GLU A 250 8.14 -14.06 -29.14
C GLU A 250 7.34 -15.15 -29.87
N ARG A 251 6.43 -15.83 -29.16
CA ARG A 251 5.70 -16.99 -29.70
C ARG A 251 4.44 -16.61 -30.47
N PHE A 252 3.75 -15.53 -30.08
CA PHE A 252 2.41 -15.20 -30.59
C PHE A 252 2.31 -13.83 -31.26
N GLY A 253 3.32 -12.96 -31.13
CA GLY A 253 3.32 -11.58 -31.65
C GLY A 253 2.58 -10.62 -30.74
#